data_AF-A0A087UVL6-F1
#
_entry.id   AF-A0A087UVL6-F1
#
_cell.length_a   1.000
_cell.length_b   1.000
_cell.length_c   1.000
_cell.angle_alpha   90.00
_cell.angle_beta   90.00
_cell.angle_gamma   90.00
#
_symmetry.space_group_name_H-M   'P 1'
#
loop_
_entity.id
_entity.type
_entity.pdbx_description
1 polymer ?
#
loop_
_entity_poly.entity_id
_entity_poly.type
_entity_poly.pdbx_seq_one_letter_code
_entity_poly.pdbx_strand_id
1 'polypeptide(L)'
;MAKKGQTLMAFITVSGNPTEQETEKITSLWQTSLMNNHINVERYPIGQDRVIFMFKDGSQAWEAKDFLVEQERMEVFSIENKEYYGKHSSKKNKGKKDEL
;
A
#
# COMPACT_ATOMS: atom_id res chain seq x y z
N MET A 1 -14.07 2.56 11.14
CA MET A 1 -15.30 2.72 10.32
C MET A 1 -14.84 2.88 8.88
N ALA A 2 -15.09 1.91 8.01
CA ALA A 2 -14.77 2.04 6.60
C ALA A 2 -15.74 3.03 5.95
N LYS A 3 -15.22 4.05 5.25
CA LYS A 3 -16.02 5.04 4.52
C LYS A 3 -16.50 4.43 3.20
N LYS A 4 -17.56 3.62 3.29
CA LYS A 4 -18.17 2.95 2.14
C LYS A 4 -18.62 4.00 1.11
N GLY A 5 -18.16 3.87 -0.13
CA GLY A 5 -18.49 4.77 -1.24
C GLY A 5 -17.73 6.11 -1.30
N GLN A 6 -16.74 6.34 -0.44
CA GLN A 6 -15.79 7.46 -0.59
C GLN A 6 -14.49 6.96 -1.18
N THR A 7 -13.92 7.77 -2.09
CA THR A 7 -12.58 7.52 -2.61
C THR A 7 -11.56 7.64 -1.49
N LEU A 8 -10.65 6.67 -1.40
CA LEU A 8 -9.53 6.71 -0.47
C LEU A 8 -8.21 6.69 -1.23
N MET A 9 -7.37 7.66 -0.88
CA MET A 9 -6.00 7.75 -1.37
C MET A 9 -5.08 7.06 -0.37
N ALA A 10 -4.27 6.12 -0.85
CA ALA A 10 -3.21 5.50 -0.08
C ALA A 10 -1.85 5.78 -0.71
N PHE A 11 -0.86 6.08 0.14
CA PHE A 11 0.53 6.24 -0.24
C PHE A 11 1.29 4.96 0.05
N ILE A 12 1.99 4.43 -0.94
CA ILE A 12 2.71 3.17 -0.87
C ILE A 12 4.17 3.43 -1.13
N THR A 13 5.03 2.88 -0.26
CA THR A 13 6.48 2.90 -0.41
C THR A 13 6.99 1.48 -0.57
N VAL A 14 7.79 1.24 -1.61
CA VAL A 14 8.37 -0.06 -1.97
C VAL A 14 9.75 -0.18 -1.35
N SER A 15 10.02 -1.31 -0.69
CA SER A 15 11.29 -1.54 0.00
C SER A 15 12.42 -1.96 -0.95
N GLY A 16 13.67 -1.72 -0.50
CA GLY A 16 14.88 -2.22 -1.15
C GLY A 16 15.46 -1.30 -2.22
N ASN A 17 15.22 0.02 -2.12
CA ASN A 17 15.70 1.05 -3.04
C ASN A 17 15.56 0.66 -4.53
N PRO A 18 14.35 0.27 -4.98
CA PRO A 18 14.12 -0.11 -6.37
C PRO A 18 14.38 1.06 -7.32
N THR A 19 14.62 0.74 -8.59
CA THR A 19 14.51 1.71 -9.68
C THR A 19 13.04 2.00 -9.99
N GLU A 20 12.77 3.11 -10.68
CA GLU A 20 11.39 3.48 -11.08
C GLU A 20 10.70 2.36 -11.88
N GLN A 21 11.43 1.71 -12.79
CA GLN A 21 10.91 0.58 -13.58
C GLN A 21 10.59 -0.64 -12.71
N GLU A 22 11.39 -0.92 -11.68
CA GLU A 22 11.11 -2.02 -10.75
C GLU A 22 9.91 -1.71 -9.87
N THR A 23 9.82 -0.49 -9.35
CA THR A 23 8.65 -0.01 -8.62
C THR A 23 7.40 -0.14 -9.46
N GLU A 24 7.45 0.25 -10.73
CA GLU A 24 6.32 0.13 -11.64
C GLU A 24 5.92 -1.34 -11.85
N LYS A 25 6.89 -2.24 -12.07
CA LYS A 25 6.62 -3.67 -12.22
C LYS A 25 6.00 -4.28 -10.96
N ILE A 26 6.58 -4.01 -9.78
CA ILE A 26 6.09 -4.52 -8.49
C ILE A 26 4.68 -4.02 -8.23
N THR A 27 4.45 -2.72 -8.39
CA THR A 27 3.14 -2.11 -8.11
C THR A 27 2.08 -2.47 -9.15
N SER A 28 2.48 -2.75 -10.40
CA SER A 28 1.60 -3.33 -11.43
C SER A 28 1.14 -4.74 -11.07
N LEU A 29 2.04 -5.57 -10.54
CA LEU A 29 1.70 -6.91 -10.06
C LEU A 29 0.68 -6.81 -8.92
N TRP A 30 0.91 -5.94 -7.94
CA TRP A 30 -0.04 -5.71 -6.85
C TRP A 30 -1.39 -5.22 -7.36
N GLN A 31 -1.40 -4.25 -8.28
CA GLN A 31 -2.64 -3.77 -8.90
C GLN A 31 -3.41 -4.92 -9.56
N THR A 32 -2.72 -5.77 -10.33
CA THR A 32 -3.32 -6.95 -10.96
C THR A 32 -3.89 -7.93 -9.93
N SER A 33 -3.15 -8.22 -8.85
CA SER A 33 -3.61 -9.07 -7.75
C SER A 33 -4.84 -8.52 -7.03
N LEU A 34 -4.92 -7.19 -6.85
CA LEU A 34 -6.07 -6.51 -6.27
C LEU A 34 -7.28 -6.59 -7.21
N MET A 35 -7.09 -6.34 -8.50
CA MET A 35 -8.16 -6.47 -9.50
C MET A 35 -8.70 -7.90 -9.61
N ASN A 36 -7.85 -8.92 -9.45
CA ASN A 36 -8.27 -10.32 -9.39
C ASN A 36 -9.18 -10.61 -8.20
N ASN A 37 -9.09 -9.83 -7.11
CA ASN A 37 -9.99 -9.88 -5.96
C ASN A 37 -11.15 -8.87 -6.06
N HIS A 38 -11.46 -8.39 -7.27
CA HIS A 38 -12.50 -7.37 -7.53
C HIS A 38 -12.26 -6.02 -6.81
N ILE A 39 -11.02 -5.74 -6.41
CA ILE A 39 -10.62 -4.45 -5.86
C ILE A 39 -10.11 -3.57 -7.00
N ASN A 40 -10.89 -2.54 -7.35
CA ASN A 40 -10.53 -1.62 -8.41
C ASN A 40 -9.73 -0.45 -7.83
N VAL A 41 -8.49 -0.32 -8.31
CA VAL A 41 -7.55 0.70 -7.86
C VAL A 41 -6.89 1.38 -9.05
N GLU A 42 -6.77 2.70 -8.97
CA GLU A 42 -6.00 3.51 -9.91
C GLU A 42 -4.62 3.79 -9.31
N ARG A 43 -3.57 3.65 -10.12
CA ARG A 43 -2.17 3.72 -9.69
C ARG A 43 -1.49 4.95 -10.28
N TYR A 44 -0.87 5.76 -9.43
CA TYR A 44 -0.10 6.94 -9.83
C TYR A 44 1.32 6.91 -9.25
N PRO A 45 2.37 6.66 -10.04
CA PRO A 45 3.74 6.78 -9.55
C PRO A 45 4.04 8.25 -9.21
N ILE A 46 4.66 8.48 -8.05
CA ILE A 46 5.01 9.83 -7.55
C ILE A 46 6.50 10.00 -7.24
N GLY A 47 7.29 8.94 -7.40
CA GLY A 47 8.73 8.93 -7.17
C GLY A 47 9.33 7.58 -7.52
N GLN A 48 10.63 7.43 -7.26
CA GLN A 48 11.38 6.23 -7.63
C GLN A 48 10.88 4.96 -6.92
N ASP A 49 10.54 5.07 -5.64
CA ASP A 49 10.10 3.99 -4.74
C ASP A 49 8.66 4.19 -4.23
N ARG A 50 7.96 5.21 -4.74
CA ARG A 50 6.67 5.66 -4.19
C ARG A 50 5.57 5.72 -5.23
N VAL A 51 4.40 5.25 -4.83
CA VAL A 51 3.20 5.21 -5.66
C VAL A 51 1.97 5.58 -4.82
N ILE A 52 0.99 6.21 -5.45
CA ILE A 52 -0.33 6.44 -4.88
C ILE A 52 -1.29 5.41 -5.46
N PHE A 53 -2.02 4.74 -4.59
CA PHE A 53 -3.16 3.90 -4.95
C PHE A 53 -4.43 4.64 -4.58
N MET A 54 -5.27 4.90 -5.58
CA MET A 54 -6.58 5.52 -5.42
C MET A 54 -7.67 4.46 -5.49
N PHE A 55 -8.33 4.24 -4.37
CA PHE A 55 -9.43 3.29 -4.24
C PHE A 55 -10.76 4.02 -4.44
N LYS A 56 -11.68 3.41 -5.18
CA LYS A 56 -13.04 3.95 -5.39
C LYS A 56 -13.93 3.77 -4.17
N ASP A 57 -13.65 2.75 -3.35
CA ASP A 57 -14.37 2.47 -2.13
C ASP A 57 -13.38 2.29 -0.97
N GLY A 58 -13.59 3.04 0.11
CA GLY A 58 -12.73 2.98 1.28
C GLY A 58 -12.74 1.63 2.01
N SER A 59 -13.77 0.80 1.84
CA SER A 59 -13.77 -0.59 2.34
C SER A 59 -12.72 -1.46 1.65
N GLN A 60 -12.63 -1.34 0.32
CA GLN A 60 -11.64 -2.07 -0.47
C GLN A 60 -10.20 -1.65 -0.13
N ALA A 61 -9.99 -0.41 0.31
CA ALA A 61 -8.67 0.05 0.73
C ALA A 61 -8.17 -0.70 1.99
N TRP A 62 -9.06 -1.11 2.89
CA TRP A 62 -8.70 -1.92 4.06
C TRP A 62 -8.32 -3.35 3.67
N GLU A 63 -9.09 -3.96 2.77
CA GLU A 63 -8.78 -5.29 2.23
C GLU A 63 -7.45 -5.29 1.46
N ALA A 64 -7.23 -4.27 0.63
CA ALA A 64 -5.98 -4.09 -0.09
C ALA A 64 -4.80 -3.89 0.87
N LYS A 65 -5.00 -3.13 1.94
CA LYS A 65 -3.98 -2.93 2.97
C LYS A 65 -3.56 -4.25 3.61
N ASP A 66 -4.49 -5.12 3.99
CA ASP A 66 -4.15 -6.41 4.59
C ASP A 66 -3.38 -7.32 3.62
N PHE A 67 -3.73 -7.32 2.33
CA PHE A 67 -2.95 -8.03 1.29
C PHE A 67 -1.55 -7.42 1.07
N LEU A 68 -1.46 -6.09 1.00
CA LEU A 68 -0.22 -5.38 0.67
C LEU A 68 0.81 -5.49 1.79
N VAL A 69 0.39 -5.41 3.06
CA VAL A 69 1.34 -5.54 4.19
C VAL A 69 1.96 -6.92 4.27
N GLU A 70 1.39 -7.96 3.64
CA GLU A 70 2.00 -9.28 3.57
C GLU A 70 3.09 -9.41 2.49
N GLN A 71 3.15 -8.48 1.53
CA GLN A 71 4.11 -8.54 0.44
C GLN A 71 5.54 -8.26 0.92
N GLU A 72 6.52 -9.00 0.40
CA GLU A 72 7.92 -8.87 0.81
C GLU A 72 8.51 -7.50 0.48
N ARG A 73 8.11 -6.94 -0.66
CA ARG A 73 8.59 -5.63 -1.15
C ARG A 73 7.81 -4.45 -0.60
N MET A 74 6.90 -4.68 0.35
CA MET A 74 6.12 -3.61 0.95
C MET A 74 6.85 -2.98 2.14
N GLU A 75 7.13 -1.68 2.07
CA GLU A 75 7.75 -0.97 3.19
C GLU A 75 6.71 -0.31 4.09
N VAL A 76 5.90 0.58 3.52
CA VAL A 76 4.91 1.41 4.23
C VAL A 76 3.67 1.59 3.36
N PHE A 77 2.49 1.31 3.94
CA PHE A 77 1.17 1.63 3.42
C PHE A 77 0.57 2.74 4.28
N SER A 78 0.33 3.92 3.73
CA SER A 78 -0.25 5.04 4.47
C SER A 78 -1.63 5.40 3.94
N ILE A 79 -2.63 5.46 4.82
CA ILE A 79 -4.02 5.79 4.48
C ILE A 79 -4.63 6.61 5.62
N GLU A 80 -5.31 7.71 5.30
CA GLU A 80 -5.96 8.60 6.29
C GLU A 80 -5.04 9.03 7.45
N ASN A 81 -3.80 9.45 7.15
CA ASN A 81 -2.76 9.80 8.14
C ASN A 81 -2.33 8.65 9.07
N LYS A 82 -2.62 7.39 8.73
CA LYS A 82 -2.15 6.20 9.46
C LYS A 82 -1.19 5.41 8.59
N GLU A 83 -0.05 5.05 9.15
CA GLU A 83 0.98 4.27 8.49
C GLU A 83 0.96 2.81 8.97
N TYR A 84 0.98 1.88 8.03
CA TYR A 84 1.04 0.44 8.25
C TYR A 84 2.29 -0.11 7.60
N TYR A 85 3.14 -0.72 8.40
CA TYR A 85 4.42 -1.25 7.94
C TYR A 85 4.25 -2.67 7.39
N GLY A 86 4.90 -2.96 6.27
CA GLY A 86 4.92 -4.31 5.70
C GLY A 86 5.53 -5.33 6.66
N LYS A 87 5.13 -6.60 6.55
CA LYS A 87 5.58 -7.70 7.40
C LYS A 87 7.08 -7.92 7.31
N HIS A 88 7.64 -7.69 6.13
CA HIS A 88 9.06 -7.78 5.80
C HIS A 88 9.76 -6.39 5.82
N SER A 89 9.06 -5.34 6.24
CA SER A 89 9.62 -3.99 6.33
C SER A 89 10.64 -3.92 7.45
N SER A 90 11.81 -3.35 7.16
CA SER A 90 12.86 -3.05 8.13
C SER A 90 12.40 -2.12 9.26
N LYS A 91 11.27 -1.41 9.07
CA LYS A 91 10.67 -0.49 10.04
C LYS A 91 9.67 -1.14 11.01
N LYS A 92 9.32 -2.41 10.83
CA LYS A 92 8.34 -3.11 11.70
C LYS A 92 8.74 -3.15 13.17
N ASN A 93 10.04 -3.01 13.48
CA ASN A 93 10.56 -3.00 14.84
C ASN A 93 10.43 -1.64 15.57
N LYS A 94 9.96 -0.57 14.89
CA LYS A 94 9.76 0.75 15.51
C LYS A 94 8.32 1.02 15.98
N GLY A 95 7.31 0.36 15.41
CA GLY A 95 5.90 0.62 15.73
C GLY A 95 5.35 -0.09 16.99
N LYS A 96 6.14 -0.93 17.66
CA LYS A 96 5.73 -1.61 18.91
C LYS A 96 6.11 -0.86 20.20
N LYS A 97 6.65 0.36 20.11
CA LYS A 97 7.19 1.09 21.27
C LYS A 97 6.32 2.23 21.82
N ASP A 98 5.17 2.53 21.22
CA ASP A 98 4.33 3.67 21.61
C ASP A 98 2.99 3.29 22.29
N GLU A 99 2.91 2.11 22.92
CA GLU A 99 1.75 1.71 23.75
C GLU A 99 2.17 1.05 25.08
N LEU A 100 3.18 1.58 25.78
CA LEU A 100 3.55 1.20 27.15
C LEU A 100 3.61 2.42 28.08
#